data_AF-A0A7C0UNQ5-F1
#
_entry.id   AF-A0A7C0UNQ5-F1
#
_cell.length_a   1.000
_cell.length_b   1.000
_cell.length_c   1.000
_cell.angle_alpha   90.00
_cell.angle_beta   90.00
_cell.angle_gamma   90.00
#
_symmetry.space_group_name_H-M   'P 1'
#
loop_
_entity.id
_entity.type
_entity.pdbx_description
1 polymer ?
#
loop_
_entity_poly.entity_id
_entity_poly.type
_entity_poly.pdbx_seq_one_letter_code
_entity_poly.pdbx_strand_id
1 'polypeptide(L)' 'FDLTGSGGSMISALVKLSKDNLSNLHPHPLYALFHYSHPPVLERIRKIKKFR' A
#
# COMPACT_ATOMS: atom_id res chain seq x y z
N PHE A 1 -19.63 -14.55 6.26
CA PHE A 1 -18.82 -13.32 6.16
C PHE A 1 -17.55 -13.68 5.42
N ASP A 2 -17.31 -13.03 4.29
CA ASP A 2 -16.12 -13.31 3.47
C ASP A 2 -14.92 -12.60 4.11
N LEU A 3 -14.19 -13.30 4.98
CA LEU A 3 -13.17 -12.70 5.85
C LEU A 3 -11.90 -12.31 5.08
N THR A 4 -11.61 -12.97 3.96
CA THR A 4 -10.38 -12.79 3.17
C THR A 4 -10.66 -13.06 1.70
N GLY A 5 -11.24 -12.10 0.97
CA GLY A 5 -11.58 -12.35 -0.45
C GLY A 5 -11.55 -11.14 -1.40
N SER A 6 -11.47 -9.91 -0.88
CA SER A 6 -11.59 -8.72 -1.71
C SER A 6 -10.32 -7.89 -1.71
N GLY A 7 -9.67 -7.79 -2.88
CA GLY A 7 -8.55 -6.86 -3.11
C GLY A 7 -8.97 -5.39 -2.85
N GLY A 8 -10.25 -5.07 -3.01
CA GLY A 8 -10.82 -3.77 -2.62
C GLY A 8 -10.73 -3.49 -1.12
N SER A 9 -11.05 -4.48 -0.28
CA SER A 9 -10.95 -4.37 1.19
C SER A 9 -9.51 -4.14 1.63
N MET A 10 -8.56 -4.84 0.99
CA MET A 10 -7.12 -4.62 1.22
C MET A 10 -6.68 -3.20 0.84
N ILE A 11 -7.10 -2.70 -0.32
CA ILE A 11 -6.79 -1.33 -0.74
C ILE A 11 -7.32 -0.31 0.27
N SER A 12 -8.58 -0.45 0.71
CA SER A 12 -9.18 0.44 1.70
C SER A 12 -8.43 0.42 3.04
N ALA A 13 -8.02 -0.76 3.51
CA ALA A 13 -7.22 -0.90 4.71
C ALA A 13 -5.85 -0.21 4.59
N LEU A 14 -5.16 -0.38 3.45
CA LEU A 14 -3.87 0.28 3.18
C LEU A 14 -4.00 1.81 3.16
N VAL A 15 -5.06 2.34 2.55
CA VAL A 15 -5.32 3.79 2.52
C VAL A 15 -5.57 4.30 3.93
N LYS A 16 -6.42 3.62 4.71
CA LYS A 16 -6.73 4.00 6.09
C LYS A 16 -5.47 4.02 6.96
N LEU A 17 -4.69 2.94 6.94
CA LEU A 17 -3.44 2.85 7.70
C LEU A 17 -2.42 3.93 7.29
N SER A 18 -2.36 4.28 6.01
CA SER A 18 -1.43 5.32 5.53
C SER A 18 -1.85 6.71 6.01
N LYS A 19 -3.16 6.97 6.04
CA LYS A 19 -3.71 8.21 6.60
C LYS A 19 -3.47 8.31 8.10
N ASP A 20 -3.81 7.25 8.83
CA ASP A 20 -3.72 7.21 10.29
C ASP A 20 -2.26 7.34 10.78
N ASN A 21 -1.30 6.81 10.01
CA ASN A 21 0.13 6.90 10.33
C ASN A 21 0.87 8.05 9.62
N LEU A 22 0.17 8.95 8.92
CA LEU A 22 0.75 10.04 8.12
C LEU A 22 1.93 9.58 7.24
N SER A 23 1.78 8.41 6.62
CA SER A 23 2.84 7.79 5.86
C SER A 23 3.21 8.60 4.61
N ASN A 24 4.51 8.71 4.31
CA ASN A 24 4.95 9.37 3.09
C ASN A 24 4.54 8.57 1.85
N LEU A 25 3.67 9.15 1.03
CA LEU A 25 3.13 8.56 -0.20
C LEU A 25 4.13 8.60 -1.37
N HIS A 26 5.08 9.54 -1.35
CA HIS A 26 6.02 9.79 -2.43
C HIS A 26 7.46 9.83 -1.89
N PRO A 27 7.96 8.73 -1.32
CA PRO A 27 9.37 8.66 -0.94
C PRO A 27 10.23 8.70 -2.21
N HIS A 28 11.39 9.34 -2.11
CA HIS A 28 12.35 9.34 -3.20
C HIS A 28 12.77 7.88 -3.52
N PRO A 29 12.86 7.47 -4.81
CA PRO A 29 13.06 6.06 -5.17
C PRO A 29 14.31 5.42 -4.54
N LEU A 30 15.45 6.14 -4.56
CA LEU A 30 16.67 5.65 -3.93
C LEU A 30 16.53 5.51 -2.41
N TYR A 31 15.86 6.47 -1.77
CA TYR A 31 15.66 6.43 -0.33
C TYR A 31 14.80 5.23 0.08
N ALA A 32 13.70 4.99 -0.65
CA ALA A 32 12.82 3.84 -0.43
C ALA A 32 13.57 2.51 -0.65
N LEU A 33 14.41 2.42 -1.69
CA LEU A 33 15.18 1.21 -1.97
C LEU A 33 16.12 0.80 -0.83
N PHE A 34 16.76 1.78 -0.18
CA PHE A 34 17.72 1.52 0.91
C PHE A 34 17.07 1.45 2.30
N HIS A 35 16.04 2.26 2.57
CA HIS A 35 15.50 2.42 3.93
C HIS A 35 14.17 1.72 4.17
N TYR A 36 13.39 1.43 3.11
CA TYR A 36 12.07 0.84 3.30
C TYR A 36 12.16 -0.67 3.08
N SER A 37 11.74 -1.45 4.08
CA SER A 37 11.62 -2.91 3.95
C SER A 37 10.52 -3.33 2.96
N HIS A 38 9.65 -2.42 2.57
CA HIS A 38 8.50 -2.67 1.71
C HIS A 38 8.33 -1.57 0.66
N PRO A 39 7.77 -1.90 -0.52
CA PRO A 39 7.50 -0.91 -1.54
C PRO A 39 6.48 0.14 -1.04
N PRO A 40 6.53 1.38 -1.56
CA PRO A 40 5.59 2.44 -1.20
C PRO A 40 4.13 2.01 -1.36
N VAL A 41 3.25 2.57 -0.54
CA VAL A 41 1.83 2.18 -0.49
C VAL A 41 1.14 2.32 -1.86
N LEU A 42 1.49 3.35 -2.63
CA LEU A 42 0.97 3.54 -3.98
C LEU A 42 1.30 2.36 -4.91
N GLU A 43 2.51 1.82 -4.83
CA GLU A 43 2.90 0.64 -5.63
C GLU A 43 2.17 -0.61 -5.19
N ARG A 44 1.97 -0.79 -3.88
CA ARG A 44 1.19 -1.91 -3.32
C ARG A 44 -0.25 -1.89 -3.85
N ILE A 45 -0.90 -0.73 -3.80
CA ILE A 45 -2.26 -0.53 -4.34
C ILE A 45 -2.30 -0.80 -5.84
N ARG A 46 -1.34 -0.29 -6.62
CA ARG A 46 -1.26 -0.53 -8.07
C ARG A 46 -1.12 -2.02 -8.39
N LYS A 47 -0.26 -2.74 -7.66
CA LYS A 47 -0.12 -4.19 -7.82
C LYS A 47 -1.44 -4.91 -7.55
N ILE A 48 -2.11 -4.62 -6.44
CA ILE A 48 -3.41 -5.24 -6.10
C ILE A 48 -4.47 -4.96 -7.17
N LYS A 49 -4.53 -3.73 -7.70
CA LYS A 49 -5.44 -3.39 -8.81
C LYS A 49 -5.12 -4.14 -10.11
N LYS A 50 -3.85 -4.45 -10.37
CA LYS A 50 -3.41 -5.20 -11.55
C LYS A 50 -3.68 -6.71 -11.45
N PHE A 51 -3.73 -7.26 -10.24
CA PHE A 51 -4.06 -8.68 -10.01
C PHE A 51 -5.56 -8.99 -10.07
N ARG A 52 -6.41 -7.97 -10.30
CA ARG A 52 -7.85 -8.12 -10.47
C ARG A 52 -8.22 -8.35 -11.93
#